data_AF-A0A1C5YJS5-F1
#
_entry.id   AF-A0A1C5YJS5-F1
#
_cell.length_a   1.000
_cell.length_b   1.000
_cell.length_c   1.000
_cell.angle_alpha   90.00
_cell.angle_beta   90.00
_cell.angle_gamma   90.00
#
_symmetry.space_group_name_H-M   'P 1'
#
loop_
_entity.id
_entity.type
_entity.pdbx_description
1 polymer ?
#
loop_
_entity_poly.entity_id
_entity_poly.type
_entity_poly.pdbx_seq_one_letter_code
_entity_poly.pdbx_strand_id
1 'polypeptide(L)' 'MFNLVYKSVVVECSTGVEDLAKAIEKKSEEMLNKGYKLVTMSMVGTDKAILVFKI' A
#
# COMPACT_ATOMS: atom_id res chain seq x y z
N MET A 1 -13.92 11.62 -20.08
CA MET A 1 -13.47 12.02 -18.73
C MET A 1 -13.01 10.75 -18.02
N PHE A 2 -11.69 10.54 -17.85
CA PHE A 2 -11.21 9.38 -17.10
C PHE A 2 -11.50 9.64 -15.62
N ASN A 3 -12.37 8.82 -15.01
CA ASN A 3 -12.60 8.88 -13.57
C ASN A 3 -11.35 8.33 -12.89
N LEU A 4 -10.53 9.22 -12.36
CA LEU A 4 -9.37 8.87 -11.57
C LEU A 4 -9.85 8.40 -10.20
N VAL A 5 -9.83 7.08 -9.96
CA VAL A 5 -10.30 6.51 -8.70
C VAL A 5 -9.10 6.22 -7.81
N TYR A 6 -9.12 6.83 -6.62
CA TYR A 6 -8.11 6.58 -5.60
C TYR A 6 -8.58 5.51 -4.61
N LYS A 7 -7.68 4.62 -4.22
CA LYS A 7 -7.92 3.59 -3.22
C LYS A 7 -6.79 3.59 -2.18
N SER A 8 -7.16 3.77 -0.93
CA SER A 8 -6.25 3.65 0.20
C SER A 8 -6.32 2.24 0.79
N VAL A 9 -5.17 1.69 1.15
CA VAL A 9 -5.04 0.39 1.82
C VAL A 9 -4.15 0.56 3.04
N VAL A 10 -4.61 0.07 4.19
CA VAL A 10 -3.79 -0.03 5.39
C VAL A 10 -3.14 -1.40 5.39
N VAL A 11 -1.81 -1.41 5.55
CA VAL A 11 -1.01 -2.61 5.78
C VAL A 11 -0.55 -2.56 7.22
N GLU A 12 -0.84 -3.63 7.98
CA GLU A 12 -0.44 -3.76 9.37
C GLU A 12 0.43 -5.01 9.50
N CYS A 13 1.48 -4.94 10.31
CA CYS A 13 2.34 -6.06 10.62
C CYS A 13 2.75 -6.02 12.10
N SER A 14 2.43 -7.08 12.82
CA SER A 14 2.69 -7.20 14.26
C SER A 14 4.13 -7.62 14.61
N THR A 15 4.94 -8.02 13.63
CA THR A 15 6.29 -8.59 13.81
C THR A 15 7.38 -7.66 13.27
N GLY A 16 7.45 -6.42 13.77
CA GLY A 16 8.58 -5.51 13.51
C GLY A 16 8.66 -4.93 12.09
N VAL A 17 9.63 -4.03 11.88
CA VAL A 17 9.70 -3.15 10.71
C VAL A 17 10.08 -3.89 9.41
N GLU A 18 10.92 -4.93 9.50
CA GLU A 18 11.32 -5.69 8.31
C GLU A 18 10.16 -6.49 7.70
N ASP A 19 9.31 -7.08 8.55
CA ASP A 19 8.13 -7.81 8.10
C ASP A 19 7.08 -6.85 7.52
N LEU A 20 6.98 -5.63 8.06
CA LEU A 20 6.13 -4.59 7.50
C LEU A 20 6.58 -4.18 6.09
N ALA A 21 7.89 -4.03 5.84
CA ALA A 21 8.40 -3.74 4.51
C ALA A 21 8.02 -4.83 3.48
N LYS A 22 8.18 -6.11 3.85
CA LYS A 22 7.76 -7.25 3.01
C LYS A 22 6.25 -7.25 2.75
N ALA A 23 5.44 -6.90 3.76
CA ALA A 23 3.99 -6.79 3.62
C ALA A 23 3.57 -5.66 2.67
N ILE A 24 4.25 -4.50 2.74
CA ILE A 24 4.04 -3.36 1.84
C ILE A 24 4.36 -3.74 0.39
N GLU A 25 5.49 -4.42 0.16
CA GLU A 25 5.90 -4.86 -1.17
C GLU A 25 4.90 -5.83 -1.78
N LYS A 26 4.53 -6.89 -1.02
CA LYS A 26 3.50 -7.86 -1.45
C LYS A 26 2.18 -7.17 -1.79
N LYS A 27 1.72 -6.22 -0.96
CA LYS A 27 0.48 -5.49 -1.22
C LYS A 27 0.56 -4.62 -2.47
N SER A 28 1.72 -4.00 -2.70
CA SER A 28 1.96 -3.15 -3.87
C SER A 28 1.93 -3.98 -5.15
N GLU A 29 2.54 -5.16 -5.16
CA GLU A 29 2.53 -6.09 -6.29
C GLU A 29 1.12 -6.63 -6.58
N GLU A 30 0.37 -7.03 -5.54
CA GLU A 30 -1.04 -7.44 -5.67
C GLU A 30 -1.91 -6.36 -6.33
N MET A 31 -1.68 -5.09 -5.98
CA MET A 31 -2.42 -3.95 -6.52
C MET A 31 -1.98 -3.62 -7.95
N LEU A 32 -0.68 -3.71 -8.24
CA LEU A 32 -0.13 -3.54 -9.58
C LEU A 32 -0.74 -4.55 -10.56
N ASN A 33 -0.84 -5.82 -10.16
CA ASN A 33 -1.47 -6.89 -10.96
C ASN A 33 -2.97 -6.66 -11.20
N LYS A 34 -3.62 -5.80 -10.40
CA LYS A 34 -5.01 -5.37 -10.57
C LYS A 34 -5.16 -4.08 -11.39
N GLY A 35 -4.06 -3.56 -11.95
CA GLY A 35 -4.03 -2.33 -12.75
C GLY A 35 -3.91 -1.03 -11.94
N TYR A 36 -3.78 -1.12 -10.62
CA TYR A 36 -3.59 0.04 -9.76
C TYR A 36 -2.12 0.47 -9.73
N LYS A 37 -1.86 1.77 -9.75
CA LYS A 37 -0.52 2.36 -9.57
C LYS A 37 -0.40 2.96 -8.19
N LEU A 38 0.66 2.61 -7.46
CA LEU A 38 0.99 3.26 -6.19
C LEU A 38 1.36 4.73 -6.45
N VAL A 39 0.79 5.64 -5.67
CA VAL A 39 0.96 7.10 -5.81
C VAL A 39 1.76 7.67 -4.66
N THR A 40 1.48 7.22 -3.44
CA THR A 40 2.21 7.62 -2.23
C THR A 40 1.98 6.60 -1.13
N MET A 41 2.84 6.63 -0.12
CA MET A 41 2.66 5.88 1.12
C MET A 41 3.10 6.71 2.33
N SER A 42 2.57 6.37 3.50
CA SER A 42 3.06 6.89 4.79
C SER A 42 3.11 5.79 5.81
N MET A 43 4.14 5.79 6.63
CA MET A 43 4.18 4.97 7.85
C MET A 43 3.23 5.56 8.89
N VAL A 44 2.61 4.70 9.68
CA VAL A 44 1.82 5.06 10.86
C VAL A 44 2.39 4.27 12.03
N GLY A 45 3.14 4.95 12.90
CA GLY A 45 3.91 4.26 13.93
C GLY A 45 5.01 3.36 13.35
N THR A 46 5.25 2.22 14.01
CA THR A 46 6.30 1.27 13.63
C THR A 46 5.76 -0.03 13.03
N ASP A 47 4.44 -0.22 13.05
CA ASP A 47 3.75 -1.47 12.75
C ASP A 47 2.73 -1.34 11.60
N LYS A 48 2.52 -0.13 11.07
CA LYS A 48 1.52 0.13 10.02
C LYS A 48 2.02 1.06 8.92
N ALA A 49 1.42 0.92 7.75
CA ALA A 49 1.57 1.84 6.65
C ALA A 49 0.25 2.03 5.89
N ILE A 50 0.04 3.23 5.37
CA ILE A 50 -1.06 3.57 4.47
C ILE A 50 -0.48 3.71 3.07
N LEU A 51 -1.02 2.95 2.12
CA LEU A 51 -0.66 3.01 0.71
C LEU A 51 -1.82 3.59 -0.08
N VAL A 52 -1.56 4.57 -0.95
CA VAL A 52 -2.56 5.20 -1.80
C VAL A 52 -2.30 4.83 -3.25
N PHE A 53 -3.31 4.24 -3.89
CA PHE A 53 -3.26 3.78 -5.27
C PHE A 53 -4.22 4.55 -6.16
N LYS A 54 -3.95 4.61 -7.47
CA LYS A 54 -4.85 5.13 -8.50
C LYS A 54 -5.07 4.10 -9.61
N ILE A 55 -6.26 4.09 -10.22
CA ILE A 55 -6.59 3.36 -11.46
C ILE A 55 -6.98 4.34 -12.56
#